data_AF-A0A392QI07-F1
#
_entry.id   AF-A0A392QI07-F1
#
_cell.length_a   1.000
_cell.length_b   1.000
_cell.length_c   1.000
_cell.angle_alpha   90.00
_cell.angle_beta   90.00
_cell.angle_gamma   90.00
#
_symmetry.space_group_name_H-M   'P 1'
#
loop_
_entity.id
_entity.type
_entity.pdbx_description
1 polymer ?
#
loop_
_entity_poly.entity_id
_entity_poly.type
_entity_poly.pdbx_seq_one_letter_code
_entity_poly.pdbx_strand_id
1 'polypeptide(L)' 'GVPHLKWFGAEGNYSVMAIDLLGPSLEGLFNYCNRKLTLKTVLMLADQLVS' A
#
# COMPACT_ATOMS: atom_id res chain seq x y z
N GLY A 1 -4.48 -2.33 -5.25
CA GLY A 1 -5.51 -1.28 -5.31
C GLY A 1 -4.84 0.07 -5.40
N VAL A 2 -5.38 0.99 -6.20
CA VAL A 2 -4.80 2.34 -6.42
C VAL A 2 -5.58 3.34 -5.55
N PRO A 3 -4.93 4.09 -4.63
CA PRO A 3 -5.62 5.09 -3.80
C PRO A 3 -6.09 6.27 -4.66
N HIS A 4 -7.25 6.85 -4.35
CA HIS A 4 -7.73 8.03 -5.06
C HIS A 4 -7.10 9.30 -4.50
N LEU A 5 -6.79 10.22 -5.41
CA LEU A 5 -6.37 11.58 -5.07
C LEU A 5 -7.57 12.38 -4.56
N LYS A 6 -7.50 12.87 -3.32
CA LYS A 6 -8.50 13.77 -2.75
C LYS A 6 -8.17 15.22 -3.06
N TRP A 7 -6.90 15.58 -2.94
CA TRP A 7 -6.44 16.94 -3.18
C TRP A 7 -4.94 16.98 -3.47
N PHE A 8 -4.52 17.95 -4.28
CA PHE A 8 -3.13 18.26 -4.56
C PHE A 8 -2.98 19.77 -4.69
N GLY A 9 -1.93 20.33 -4.08
CA GLY A 9 -1.64 21.75 -4.18
C GLY A 9 -0.30 22.12 -3.56
N ALA A 10 0.06 23.40 -3.69
CA ALA A 10 1.26 23.95 -3.07
C ALA A 10 0.87 24.91 -1.94
N GLU A 11 1.52 24.77 -0.79
CA GLU A 11 1.36 25.67 0.34
C GLU A 11 2.74 26.25 0.70
N GLY A 12 2.93 27.54 0.41
CA GLY A 12 4.24 28.20 0.48
C GLY A 12 5.25 27.56 -0.49
N ASN A 13 6.30 26.96 0.07
CA ASN A 13 7.37 26.29 -0.67
C ASN A 13 7.23 24.75 -0.68
N TYR A 14 6.09 24.21 -0.22
CA TYR A 14 5.88 22.76 -0.11
C TYR A 14 4.76 22.29 -1.03
N SER A 15 4.95 21.10 -1.63
CA SER A 15 3.88 20.40 -2.35
C SER A 15 3.18 19.45 -1.38
N VAL A 16 1.86 19.56 -1.31
CA VAL A 16 1.01 18.79 -0.39
C VAL A 16 0.03 17.95 -1.21
N MET A 17 -0.12 16.69 -0.82
CA MET A 17 -0.99 15.73 -1.48
C MET A 17 -1.81 14.98 -0.44
N ALA A 18 -3.13 14.99 -0.59
CA ALA A 18 -4.05 14.21 0.21
C ALA A 18 -4.61 13.05 -0.64
N ILE A 19 -4.42 11.84 -0.15
CA ILE A 19 -4.92 10.59 -0.76
C ILE A 19 -5.73 9.79 0.26
N ASP A 20 -6.45 8.78 -0.22
CA ASP A 20 -7.10 7.81 0.65
C ASP A 20 -6.09 7.15 1.60
N LEU A 21 -6.45 7.02 2.87
CA LEU A 21 -5.65 6.30 3.85
C LEU A 21 -5.70 4.80 3.54
N LEU A 22 -4.53 4.22 3.30
CA LEU A 22 -4.37 2.79 3.08
C LEU A 22 -4.00 2.06 4.37
N GLY A 23 -4.27 0.76 4.38
CA GLY A 23 -3.87 -0.15 5.45
C GLY A 23 -2.34 -0.37 5.54
N PRO A 24 -1.91 -1.30 6.41
CA PRO A 24 -0.49 -1.59 6.60
C PRO A 24 0.17 -2.09 5.31
N SER A 25 1.47 -1.79 5.16
CA SER A 25 2.26 -2.26 4.02
C SER A 25 2.44 -3.78 4.06
N LEU A 26 2.75 -4.38 2.90
CA LEU A 26 3.11 -5.80 2.81
C LEU A 26 4.30 -6.17 3.69
N GLU A 27 5.25 -5.26 3.88
CA GLU A 27 6.37 -5.46 4.80
C GLU A 27 5.89 -5.52 6.27
N GLY A 28 4.95 -4.65 6.65
CA GLY A 28 4.33 -4.70 7.97
C GLY A 28 3.62 -6.04 8.21
N LEU A 29 2.87 -6.53 7.22
CA LEU A 29 2.23 -7.85 7.28
C LEU A 29 3.25 -9.00 7.28
N PHE A 30 4.34 -8.88 6.52
CA PHE A 30 5.41 -9.87 6.50
C PHE A 30 6.11 -10.00 7.85
N ASN A 31 6.39 -8.87 8.51
CA ASN A 31 6.96 -8.86 9.85
C ASN A 31 5.97 -9.41 10.89
N TYR A 32 4.67 -9.10 10.76
CA TYR A 32 3.62 -9.69 11.61
C TYR A 32 3.56 -11.21 11.49
N CYS A 33 3.80 -11.76 10.29
CA CYS A 33 3.80 -13.20 10.04
C CYS A 33 5.17 -13.89 10.28
N ASN A 34 6.01 -13.37 11.17
CA ASN A 34 7.35 -13.92 11.44
C ASN A 34 8.21 -14.11 10.18
N ARG A 35 8.08 -13.19 9.22
CA ARG A 35 8.83 -13.20 7.95
C ARG A 35 8.58 -14.45 7.10
N LYS A 36 7.40 -15.07 7.23
CA LYS A 36 6.96 -16.18 6.40
C LYS A 36 5.49 -16.00 6.01
N LEU A 37 5.23 -15.94 4.71
CA LEU A 37 3.89 -16.05 4.15
C LEU A 37 3.65 -17.48 3.67
N THR A 38 2.41 -17.95 3.77
CA THR A 38 2.05 -19.25 3.20
C THR A 38 2.00 -19.17 1.68
N LEU A 39 2.17 -20.31 0.99
CA LEU A 39 2.06 -20.38 -0.46
C LEU A 39 0.72 -19.82 -0.97
N LYS A 40 -0.38 -20.11 -0.28
CA LYS A 40 -1.71 -19.55 -0.60
C LYS A 40 -1.70 -18.02 -0.56
N THR A 41 -1.15 -17.43 0.50
CA THR A 41 -1.06 -15.97 0.65
C THR A 41 -0.19 -15.36 -0.44
N VAL A 42 0.94 -15.98 -0.76
CA VAL A 42 1.83 -15.51 -1.84
C VAL A 42 1.13 -15.54 -3.20
N LEU A 43 0.39 -16.62 -3.51
CA LEU A 43 -0.33 -16.72 -4.78
C LEU A 43 -1.46 -15.68 -4.90
N MET A 44 -2.22 -15.45 -3.82
CA MET A 44 -3.25 -14.39 -3.80
C MET A 44 -2.65 -12.99 -3.99
N LEU A 45 -1.48 -12.73 -3.39
CA LEU A 45 -0.76 -11.46 -3.58
C LEU A 45 -0.21 -11.33 -5.01
N ALA A 46 0.36 -12.40 -5.57
CA ALA A 46 0.87 -12.40 -6.93
C ALA A 46 -0.23 -12.09 -7.95
N ASP A 47 -1.40 -12.71 -7.78
CA ASP A 47 -2.58 -12.46 -8.62
C ASP A 47 -2.99 -10.97 -8.62
N GLN A 48 -3.02 -10.35 -7.43
CA GLN A 48 -3.41 -8.94 -7.26
C GLN A 48 -2.33 -7.92 -7.67
N LEU A 49 -1.05 -8.31 -7.72
CA LEU A 49 0.06 -7.41 -8.06
C LEU A 49 0.44 -7.48 -9.55
N VAL A 50 0.19 -8.61 -10.20
CA VAL A 50 0.47 -8.83 -11.63
C VAL A 50 -0.72 -8.39 -12.51
N SER A 51 -1.94 -8.44 -11.96
CA SER A 51 -3.15 -7.91 -12.60
C SER A 51 -3.24 -6.40 -12.50
#